data_AF-A0A954MNM2-F1
#
_entry.id   AF-A0A954MNM2-F1
#
_cell.length_a   1.000
_cell.length_b   1.000
_cell.length_c   1.000
_cell.angle_alpha   90.00
_cell.angle_beta   90.00
_cell.angle_gamma   90.00
#
_symmetry.space_group_name_H-M   'P 1'
#
loop_
_entity.id
_entity.type
_entity.pdbx_description
1 polymer ?
#
loop_
_entity_poly.entity_id
_entity_poly.type
_entity_poly.pdbx_seq_one_letter_code
_entity_poly.pdbx_strand_id
1 'polypeptide(L)'
;MPVRHLVTAILLCLTTGCTSIQHSTRSMWAAMRPVSSPSAGDHTGDPWVKEAGGIARGERPVEKVNDPLKLRNVFMSEQARDIERNLGVGD
;
A
#
# COMPACT_ATOMS: atom_id res chain seq x y z
N MET A 1 -44.77 9.68 15.70
CA MET A 1 -43.48 9.45 16.38
C MET A 1 -42.61 8.26 15.85
N PRO A 2 -42.83 7.64 14.67
CA PRO A 2 -42.02 6.46 14.27
C PRO A 2 -40.64 6.80 13.68
N VAL A 3 -40.46 8.01 13.14
CA VAL A 3 -39.24 8.39 12.40
C VAL A 3 -37.99 8.46 13.29
N ARG A 4 -38.14 8.88 14.55
CA ARG A 4 -37.00 9.01 15.49
C ARG A 4 -36.42 7.65 15.88
N HIS A 5 -37.26 6.64 16.04
CA HIS A 5 -36.82 5.27 16.38
C HIS A 5 -36.15 4.57 15.20
N LEU A 6 -36.59 4.85 13.98
CA LEU A 6 -36.03 4.30 12.75
C LEU A 6 -34.62 4.85 12.48
N VAL A 7 -34.40 6.15 12.73
CA VAL A 7 -33.07 6.78 12.61
C VAL A 7 -32.08 6.23 13.63
N THR A 8 -32.49 6.01 14.89
CA THR A 8 -31.60 5.43 15.91
C THR A 8 -31.24 3.96 15.63
N ALA A 9 -32.16 3.19 15.04
CA ALA A 9 -31.89 1.79 14.68
C ALA A 9 -30.85 1.70 13.55
N ILE A 10 -30.95 2.56 12.53
CA ILE A 10 -29.98 2.60 11.43
C ILE A 10 -28.59 3.00 11.92
N LEU A 11 -28.51 3.99 12.84
CA LEU A 11 -27.23 4.45 13.39
C LEU A 11 -26.50 3.33 14.16
N LEU A 12 -27.24 2.51 14.92
CA LEU A 12 -26.67 1.41 15.71
C LEU A 12 -26.08 0.29 14.83
N CYS A 13 -26.75 -0.03 13.72
CA CYS A 13 -26.28 -1.04 12.76
C CYS A 13 -25.00 -0.61 12.04
N LEU A 14 -24.86 0.68 11.72
CA LEU A 14 -23.67 1.21 11.06
C LEU A 14 -22.43 1.15 11.95
N THR A 15 -22.56 1.43 13.25
CA THR A 15 -21.41 1.44 14.18
C THR A 15 -20.91 0.05 14.56
N THR A 16 -21.78 -0.95 14.62
CA THR A 16 -21.40 -2.35 14.92
C THR A 16 -20.78 -3.05 13.70
N GLY A 17 -21.15 -2.67 12.48
CA GLY A 17 -20.53 -3.20 11.26
C GLY A 17 -19.06 -2.82 11.12
N CYS A 18 -18.66 -1.60 11.53
CA CYS A 18 -17.29 -1.12 11.35
C CYS A 18 -16.25 -1.85 12.22
N THR A 19 -16.60 -2.28 13.44
CA THR A 19 -15.65 -2.95 14.35
C THR A 19 -15.41 -4.41 13.98
N SER A 20 -16.44 -5.11 13.47
CA SER A 20 -16.33 -6.51 13.04
C SER A 20 -15.47 -6.66 11.77
N ILE A 21 -15.59 -5.73 10.81
CA ILE A 21 -14.83 -5.77 9.56
C ILE A 21 -13.34 -5.51 9.83
N GLN A 22 -12.99 -4.59 10.74
CA GLN A 22 -11.59 -4.30 11.06
C GLN A 22 -10.86 -5.49 11.71
N HIS A 23 -11.56 -6.26 12.56
CA HIS A 23 -10.93 -7.40 13.25
C HIS A 23 -10.74 -8.61 12.33
N SER A 24 -11.68 -8.85 11.41
CA SER A 24 -11.61 -9.95 10.43
C SER A 24 -10.63 -9.69 9.28
N THR A 25 -10.50 -8.44 8.83
CA THR A 25 -9.55 -8.12 7.74
C THR A 25 -8.09 -8.19 8.20
N ARG A 26 -7.78 -7.76 9.43
CA ARG A 26 -6.42 -7.83 9.97
C ARG A 26 -5.93 -9.26 10.16
N SER A 27 -6.78 -10.17 10.63
CA SER A 27 -6.40 -11.58 10.82
C SER A 27 -6.20 -12.32 9.50
N MET A 28 -7.03 -12.06 8.48
CA MET A 28 -6.84 -12.60 7.14
C MET A 28 -5.54 -12.12 6.49
N TRP A 29 -5.22 -10.83 6.60
CA TRP A 29 -3.97 -10.28 6.08
C TRP A 29 -2.73 -10.86 6.79
N ALA A 30 -2.80 -11.06 8.11
CA ALA A 30 -1.74 -11.70 8.86
C ALA A 30 -1.55 -13.18 8.46
N ALA A 31 -2.65 -13.90 8.19
CA ALA A 31 -2.62 -15.30 7.78
C ALA A 31 -2.10 -15.51 6.35
N MET A 32 -2.27 -14.53 5.45
CA MET A 32 -1.76 -14.58 4.08
C MET A 32 -0.30 -14.09 3.96
N ARG A 33 0.30 -13.55 5.04
CA ARG A 33 1.67 -13.05 4.98
C ARG A 33 2.64 -14.25 5.02
N PRO A 34 3.46 -14.48 3.98
CA PRO A 34 4.40 -15.59 3.98
C PRO A 34 5.41 -15.44 5.12
N VAL A 35 5.59 -16.52 5.90
CA VAL A 35 6.39 -16.60 7.13
C VAL A 35 7.88 -16.24 6.92
N SER A 36 8.34 -16.23 5.66
CA SER A 36 9.71 -15.93 5.27
C SER A 36 9.76 -14.91 4.15
N SER A 37 9.00 -13.82 4.23
CA SER A 37 9.37 -12.64 3.45
C SER A 37 10.61 -12.06 4.12
N PRO A 38 11.82 -12.17 3.53
CA PRO A 38 12.96 -11.47 4.07
C PRO A 38 12.52 -10.01 4.18
N SER A 39 12.77 -9.39 5.34
CA SER A 39 12.77 -7.94 5.42
C SER A 39 13.78 -7.52 4.37
N ALA A 40 13.30 -7.11 3.19
CA ALA A 40 14.11 -6.39 2.24
C ALA A 40 14.61 -5.22 3.06
N GLY A 41 15.89 -5.26 3.42
CA GLY A 41 16.53 -4.15 4.07
C GLY A 41 16.35 -2.95 3.17
N ASP A 42 16.57 -1.77 3.72
CA ASP A 42 16.62 -0.54 2.96
C ASP A 42 17.79 -0.63 1.94
N HIS A 43 17.56 -1.30 0.81
CA HIS A 43 18.55 -1.66 -0.21
C HIS A 43 18.70 -0.55 -1.24
N THR A 44 18.08 0.62 -1.03
CA THR A 44 18.26 1.81 -1.85
C THR A 44 19.74 2.24 -1.95
N GLY A 45 20.57 1.84 -0.98
CA GLY A 45 22.02 2.02 -0.98
C GLY A 45 22.84 0.89 -1.61
N ASP A 46 22.26 -0.27 -1.91
CA ASP A 46 23.00 -1.45 -2.38
C ASP A 46 23.51 -1.26 -3.82
N PRO A 47 24.83 -1.34 -4.07
CA PRO A 47 25.41 -1.24 -5.40
C PRO A 47 24.78 -2.21 -6.41
N TRP A 48 24.44 -3.43 -5.99
CA TRP A 48 23.85 -4.45 -6.86
C TRP A 48 22.43 -4.09 -7.30
N VAL A 49 21.65 -3.49 -6.39
CA VAL A 49 20.28 -3.04 -6.70
C VAL A 49 20.31 -1.87 -7.68
N LYS A 50 21.25 -0.93 -7.51
CA LYS A 50 21.45 0.18 -8.46
C LYS A 50 21.88 -0.30 -9.84
N GLU A 51 22.79 -1.26 -9.91
CA GLU A 51 23.25 -1.84 -11.17
C GLU A 51 22.12 -2.61 -11.87
N ALA A 52 21.39 -3.44 -11.13
CA ALA A 52 20.22 -4.16 -11.65
C ALA A 52 19.13 -3.21 -12.17
N GLY A 53 18.84 -2.11 -11.46
CA GLY A 53 17.92 -1.08 -11.92
C GLY A 53 18.42 -0.38 -13.20
N GLY A 54 19.71 -0.07 -13.28
CA GLY A 54 20.33 0.47 -14.49
C GLY A 54 20.17 -0.45 -15.70
N ILE A 55 20.38 -1.76 -15.52
CA ILE A 55 20.21 -2.79 -16.56
C ILE A 55 18.74 -2.95 -16.93
N ALA A 56 17.84 -3.05 -15.94
CA ALA A 56 16.40 -3.24 -16.15
C ALA A 56 15.76 -2.08 -16.92
N ARG A 57 16.23 -0.86 -16.70
CA ARG A 57 15.79 0.33 -17.43
C ARG A 57 16.31 0.36 -18.88
N GLY A 58 17.52 -0.15 -19.11
CA GLY A 58 18.19 -0.05 -20.42
C GLY A 58 18.30 1.41 -20.86
N GLU A 59 17.80 1.72 -22.06
CA GLU A 59 17.81 3.07 -22.64
C GLU A 59 16.56 3.91 -22.33
N ARG A 60 15.61 3.40 -21.53
CA ARG A 60 14.37 4.11 -21.27
C ARG A 60 14.60 5.34 -20.37
N PRO A 61 14.04 6.52 -20.71
CA PRO A 61 14.15 7.70 -19.86
C PRO A 61 13.36 7.50 -18.57
N VAL A 62 13.74 8.23 -17.52
CA VAL A 62 13.01 8.24 -16.24
C VAL A 62 11.64 8.88 -16.44
N GLU A 63 10.58 8.14 -16.12
CA GLU A 63 9.20 8.61 -16.19
C GLU A 63 8.90 9.48 -14.97
N LYS A 64 8.36 10.68 -15.18
CA LYS A 64 7.88 11.53 -14.08
C LYS A 64 6.48 11.13 -13.72
N VAL A 65 6.26 10.78 -12.46
CA VAL A 65 4.91 10.49 -11.97
C VAL A 65 4.19 11.79 -11.66
N ASN A 66 2.95 11.89 -12.15
CA ASN A 66 2.06 13.01 -11.82
C ASN A 66 1.15 12.61 -10.64
N ASP A 67 1.71 12.66 -9.42
CA ASP A 67 0.97 12.40 -8.18
C ASP A 67 0.90 13.66 -7.30
N PRO A 68 0.06 14.65 -7.65
CA PRO A 68 -0.01 15.93 -6.93
C PRO A 68 -0.52 15.77 -5.49
N LEU A 69 -1.25 14.70 -5.20
CA LEU A 69 -1.82 14.41 -3.89
C LEU A 69 -0.95 13.45 -3.05
N LYS A 70 0.20 13.01 -3.58
CA LYS A 70 1.11 12.06 -2.93
C LYS A 70 0.40 10.79 -2.46
N LEU A 71 -0.65 10.36 -3.17
CA LEU A 71 -1.45 9.20 -2.82
C LEU A 71 -0.63 7.91 -2.86
N ARG A 72 0.43 7.86 -3.68
CA ARG A 72 1.38 6.74 -3.70
C ARG A 72 2.04 6.53 -2.35
N ASN A 73 2.32 7.59 -1.58
CA ASN A 73 2.91 7.44 -0.25
C ASN A 73 1.93 6.84 0.78
N VAL A 74 0.63 6.83 0.48
CA VAL A 74 -0.41 6.30 1.37
C VAL A 74 -0.80 4.88 0.96
N PHE A 75 -0.92 4.63 -0.36
CA PHE A 75 -1.41 3.36 -0.88
C PHE A 75 -0.30 2.37 -1.28
N MET A 76 0.91 2.85 -1.58
CA MET A 76 2.03 2.01 -1.94
C MET A 76 2.98 1.83 -0.77
N SER A 77 3.49 0.61 -0.62
CA SER A 77 4.60 0.34 0.30
C SER A 77 5.88 1.00 -0.20
N GLU A 78 6.81 1.30 0.71
CA GLU A 78 8.14 1.79 0.36
C GLU A 78 8.86 0.82 -0.59
N GLN A 79 8.69 -0.50 -0.37
CA GLN A 79 9.22 -1.53 -1.24
C GLN A 79 8.69 -1.46 -2.67
N ALA A 80 7.39 -1.20 -2.86
CA ALA A 80 6.81 -1.09 -4.19
C ALA A 80 7.36 0.15 -4.92
N ARG A 81 7.53 1.26 -4.19
CA ARG A 81 8.14 2.48 -4.72
C ARG A 81 9.60 2.28 -5.13
N ASP A 82 10.35 1.47 -4.39
CA ASP A 82 11.76 1.19 -4.73
C ASP A 82 11.91 0.31 -5.97
N ILE A 83 11.01 -0.66 -6.15
CA ILE A 83 10.96 -1.46 -7.38
C ILE A 83 10.63 -0.56 -8.58
N GLU A 84 9.65 0.34 -8.44
CA GLU A 84 9.30 1.30 -9.48
C GLU A 84 10.46 2.25 -9.82
N ARG A 85 11.19 2.72 -8.79
CA ARG A 85 12.40 3.53 -8.96
C ARG A 85 13.47 2.80 -9.76
N ASN A 86 13.67 1.50 -9.50
CA ASN A 86 14.60 0.66 -10.27
C ASN A 86 14.16 0.47 -11.72
N LEU A 87 12.86 0.53 -12.01
CA LEU A 87 12.30 0.50 -13.36
C LEU A 87 12.33 1.88 -14.05
N GLY A 88 12.80 2.92 -13.36
CA GLY A 88 12.89 4.27 -13.88
C GLY A 88 11.64 5.12 -13.67
N VAL A 89 10.73 4.73 -12.79
CA VAL A 89 9.57 5.53 -12.40
C VAL A 89 9.98 6.47 -11.26
N GLY A 90 9.88 7.77 -11.49
CA GLY A 90 10.19 8.80 -10.50
C GLY A 90 9.18 8.89 -9.36
N ASP A 91 9.52 9.69 -8.35
CA ASP A 91 8.60 10.15 -7.32
C ASP A 91 7.87 11.43 -7.78
#